data_AF-A0A2J8PVZ0-F1
#
_entry.id   AF-A0A2J8PVZ0-F1
#
_cell.length_a   1.000
_cell.length_b   1.000
_cell.length_c   1.000
_cell.angle_alpha   90.00
_cell.angle_beta   90.00
_cell.angle_gamma   90.00
#
_symmetry.space_group_name_H-M   'P 1'
#
loop_
_entity.id
_entity.type
_entity.pdbx_description
1 polymer ?
#
loop_
_entity_poly.entity_id
_entity_poly.type
_entity_poly.pdbx_seq_one_letter_code
_entity_poly.pdbx_strand_id
1 'polypeptide(L)' 'MFSTVTHKGPDRAIIPEMEWTSQALLTVDIVDSGNLVEITVFGRPRVQNRVKSMLLCLAWFHREHRA' A
#
# COMPACT_ATOMS: atom_id res chain seq x y z
N MET A 1 6.13 -16.69 7.85
CA MET A 1 5.91 -16.68 6.39
C MET A 1 4.45 -16.32 6.18
N PHE A 2 4.16 -15.05 5.89
CA PHE A 2 2.81 -14.59 5.53
C PHE A 2 2.81 -14.40 4.02
N SER A 3 2.11 -15.28 3.31
CA SER A 3 2.01 -15.23 1.87
C SER A 3 0.57 -15.54 1.50
N THR A 4 -0.13 -14.54 0.96
CA THR A 4 -1.09 -14.68 -0.14
C THR A 4 -1.65 -13.31 -0.52
N VAL A 5 -1.19 -12.74 -1.64
CA VAL A 5 -2.03 -12.35 -2.78
C VAL A 5 -1.12 -12.33 -4.02
N THR A 6 -1.33 -13.29 -4.91
CA THR A 6 -0.67 -13.45 -6.20
C THR A 6 -1.18 -12.44 -7.23
N HIS A 7 -0.37 -11.43 -7.57
CA HIS A 7 -0.36 -10.80 -8.90
C HIS A 7 1.01 -10.11 -9.15
N LYS A 8 1.75 -10.60 -10.15
CA LYS A 8 3.19 -10.37 -10.38
C LYS A 8 3.48 -8.99 -11.00
N GLY A 9 4.16 -8.10 -10.28
CA GLY A 9 4.71 -6.84 -10.82
C GLY A 9 5.82 -6.23 -9.91
N PRO A 10 6.85 -5.55 -10.48
CA PRO A 10 8.06 -5.10 -9.76
C PRO A 10 7.82 -3.98 -8.73
N ASP A 11 6.74 -3.21 -8.85
CA ASP A 11 6.36 -2.15 -7.88
C ASP A 11 5.80 -2.68 -6.54
N ARG A 12 5.57 -4.00 -6.40
CA ARG A 12 4.90 -4.57 -5.20
C ARG A 12 5.81 -4.94 -4.03
N ALA A 13 7.12 -4.67 -4.07
CA ALA A 13 8.01 -4.89 -2.91
C ALA A 13 7.68 -3.96 -1.72
N ILE A 14 7.05 -2.81 -1.99
CA ILE A 14 6.72 -1.79 -0.99
C ILE A 14 5.63 -2.28 -0.01
N ILE A 15 4.68 -3.11 -0.47
CA ILE A 15 3.56 -3.55 0.37
C ILE A 15 4.02 -4.51 1.49
N PRO A 16 4.76 -5.58 1.21
CA PRO A 16 5.33 -6.43 2.25
C PRO A 16 6.20 -5.65 3.25
N GLU A 17 6.96 -4.65 2.80
CA GLU A 17 7.76 -3.80 3.68
C GLU A 17 6.89 -2.91 4.58
N MET A 18 5.84 -2.32 4.02
CA MET A 18 4.90 -1.50 4.78
C MET A 18 4.12 -2.34 5.80
N GLU A 19 3.67 -3.53 5.41
CA GLU A 19 3.01 -4.47 6.32
C GLU A 19 3.93 -4.84 7.48
N TRP A 20 5.18 -5.18 7.19
CA TRP A 20 6.20 -5.51 8.19
C TRP A 20 6.50 -4.33 9.13
N THR A 21 6.75 -3.15 8.59
CA THR A 21 7.17 -1.96 9.35
C THR A 21 6.05 -1.41 10.24
N SER A 22 4.80 -1.53 9.78
CA SER A 22 3.63 -1.02 10.48
C SER A 22 2.97 -2.07 11.38
N GLN A 23 3.21 -3.35 11.16
CA GLN A 23 2.43 -4.46 11.76
C GLN A 23 0.93 -4.32 11.47
N ALA A 24 0.60 -3.90 10.25
CA ALA A 24 -0.75 -3.89 9.70
C ALA A 24 -0.80 -4.72 8.42
N LEU A 25 -1.95 -5.30 8.12
CA LEU A 25 -2.19 -5.97 6.85
C LEU A 25 -2.74 -4.94 5.85
N LEU A 26 -2.29 -5.01 4.61
CA LEU A 26 -2.73 -4.14 3.53
C LEU A 26 -3.32 -4.98 2.39
N THR A 27 -4.46 -4.56 1.87
CA THR A 27 -5.06 -5.13 0.65
C THR A 27 -5.16 -4.05 -0.40
N VAL A 28 -4.94 -4.44 -1.66
CA VAL A 28 -4.92 -3.53 -2.80
C VAL A 28 -5.81 -4.07 -3.89
N ASP A 29 -6.86 -3.31 -4.18
CA ASP A 29 -7.88 -3.63 -5.15
C ASP A 29 -7.88 -2.59 -6.27
N ILE A 30 -7.95 -3.08 -7.52
CA ILE A 30 -8.12 -2.21 -8.69
C ILE A 30 -9.62 -1.99 -8.83
N VAL A 31 -10.06 -0.75 -8.72
CA VAL A 31 -11.48 -0.39 -8.86
C VAL A 31 -11.81 -0.10 -10.33
N ASP A 32 -13.04 -0.39 -10.75
CA ASP A 32 -13.51 -0.33 -12.16
C ASP A 32 -13.27 1.02 -12.86
N SER A 33 -12.99 2.09 -12.09
CA SER A 33 -12.56 3.38 -12.62
C SER A 33 -11.21 3.38 -13.35
N GLY A 34 -10.50 2.24 -13.42
CA GLY A 34 -9.33 1.98 -14.29
C GLY A 34 -8.04 2.72 -13.91
N ASN A 35 -8.15 3.87 -13.27
CA ASN A 35 -7.05 4.76 -12.89
C ASN A 35 -6.94 4.94 -11.37
N LEU A 36 -7.82 4.31 -10.59
CA LEU A 36 -7.78 4.34 -9.14
C LEU A 36 -7.50 2.95 -8.59
N VAL A 37 -6.86 2.96 -7.44
CA VAL A 37 -6.56 1.78 -6.64
C VAL A 37 -7.08 2.04 -5.24
N GLU A 38 -7.84 1.09 -4.71
CA GLU A 38 -8.29 1.11 -3.34
C GLU A 38 -7.28 0.35 -2.47
N ILE A 39 -6.89 0.97 -1.35
CA ILE A 39 -5.98 0.36 -0.37
C ILE A 39 -6.73 0.24 0.96
N THR A 40 -6.97 -1.00 1.37
CA THR A 40 -7.60 -1.30 2.67
C THR A 40 -6.51 -1.60 3.70
N VAL A 41 -6.58 -0.96 4.87
CA VAL A 41 -5.59 -1.10 5.96
C VAL A 41 -6.23 -1.73 7.19
N PHE A 42 -5.77 -2.91 7.58
CA PHE A 42 -6.23 -3.61 8.78
C PHE A 42 -5.24 -3.45 9.92
N GLY A 43 -5.70 -2.90 11.04
CA GLY A 43 -4.87 -2.72 12.23
C GLY A 43 -5.52 -1.77 13.24
N ARG A 44 -4.81 -1.47 14.32
CA ARG A 44 -5.25 -0.50 15.33
C ARG A 44 -5.32 0.92 14.70
N PRO A 45 -6.21 1.82 15.17
CA PRO A 45 -6.35 3.17 14.60
C PRO A 45 -5.02 3.94 14.49
N ARG A 46 -4.13 3.82 15.49
CA ARG A 46 -2.80 4.44 15.48
C ARG A 46 -1.91 3.92 14.34
N VAL A 47 -2.00 2.63 14.04
CA VAL A 47 -1.24 2.00 12.95
C VAL A 47 -1.83 2.40 11.60
N GLN A 48 -3.17 2.45 11.48
CA GLN A 48 -3.83 2.93 10.26
C GLN A 48 -3.38 4.34 9.90
N ASN A 49 -3.32 5.25 10.88
CA ASN A 49 -2.83 6.62 10.67
C ASN A 49 -1.37 6.63 10.19
N ARG A 50 -0.51 5.78 10.75
CA ARG A 50 0.89 5.68 10.34
C ARG A 50 1.02 5.18 8.89
N VAL A 51 0.28 4.13 8.54
CA VAL A 51 0.24 3.58 7.17
C VAL A 51 -0.29 4.61 6.18
N LYS A 52 -1.34 5.35 6.54
CA LYS A 52 -1.91 6.41 5.71
C LYS A 52 -0.86 7.49 5.41
N SER A 53 -0.07 7.93 6.39
CA SER A 53 1.01 8.89 6.16
C SER A 53 2.08 8.34 5.21
N MET A 54 2.49 7.08 5.37
CA MET A 54 3.47 6.44 4.46
C MET A 54 2.95 6.40 3.01
N LEU A 55 1.70 5.98 2.82
CA LEU A 55 1.06 5.93 1.50
C LEU A 55 1.00 7.32 0.85
N LEU A 56 0.65 8.36 1.62
CA LEU A 56 0.63 9.74 1.13
C LEU A 56 2.02 10.23 0.71
N CYS A 57 3.05 9.93 1.49
CA CYS A 57 4.43 10.28 1.13
C CYS A 57 4.89 9.58 -0.16
N LEU A 58 4.58 8.30 -0.32
CA LEU A 58 4.89 7.54 -1.53
C LEU A 58 4.13 8.09 -2.74
N ALA A 59 2.83 8.36 -2.60
CA ALA A 59 2.02 8.95 -3.66
C ALA A 59 2.55 10.32 -4.08
N TRP A 60 2.98 11.15 -3.12
CA TRP A 60 3.63 12.43 -3.39
C TRP A 60 4.95 12.24 -4.14
N PHE A 61 5.84 11.36 -3.66
CA PHE A 61 7.13 11.08 -4.29
C PHE A 61 6.95 10.59 -5.74
N HIS A 62 6.04 9.64 -5.99
CA HIS A 62 5.75 9.16 -7.34
C HIS A 62 5.10 10.22 -8.24
N ARG A 63 4.36 11.18 -7.66
CA ARG A 63 3.80 12.30 -8.43
C ARG A 63 4.89 13.30 -8.82
N GLU A 64 5.81 13.61 -7.92
CA GLU A 64 6.94 14.53 -8.16
C GLU A 64 7.94 13.94 -9.18
N HIS A 65 8.18 12.64 -9.09
CA HIS A 65 9.12 11.90 -9.95
C HIS A 65 8.47 11.22 -11.17
N ARG A 66 7.21 11.56 -11.47
CA ARG A 66 6.54 11.13 -12.71
C ARG A 66 7.16 11.93 -13.87
N ALA A 67 8.13 11.33 -14.57
CA ALA A 67 8.62 11.79 -15.87
C ALA A 67 7.54 11.62 -16.96
#